data_AF-F0G4C4-F1
#
_entry.id   AF-F0G4C4-F1
#
_cell.length_a   1.000
_cell.length_b   1.000
_cell.length_c   1.000
_cell.angle_alpha   90.00
_cell.angle_beta   90.00
_cell.angle_gamma   90.00
#
_symmetry.space_group_name_H-M   'P 1'
#
loop_
_entity.id
_entity.type
_entity.pdbx_description
1 polymer ?
#
loop_
_entity_poly.entity_id
_entity_poly.type
_entity_poly.pdbx_seq_one_letter_code
_entity_poly.pdbx_strand_id
1 'polypeptide(L)'
;GAASVEVRDNDAVRAGALVGRLAALQRGAVRIATEEVAPEAFDVIVNASPMGMRADDPLPVDVSRVPATTFVGDVVTKPPLTPFIEAARARGCRTVTGTQMFARVCDRMVAFLTESAA
;
A
#
# COMPACT_ATOMS: atom_id res chain seq x y z
N GLY A 1 4.62 -4.67 -14.60
CA GLY A 1 4.79 -4.83 -13.14
C GLY A 1 5.57 -3.65 -12.61
N ALA A 2 5.75 -3.53 -11.29
CA ALA A 2 6.62 -2.48 -10.73
C ALA A 2 8.09 -2.76 -11.09
N ALA A 3 8.82 -1.75 -11.58
CA ALA A 3 10.25 -1.88 -11.88
C ALA A 3 11.11 -1.99 -10.60
N SER A 4 10.66 -1.31 -9.53
CA SER A 4 11.24 -1.41 -8.20
C SER A 4 10.18 -1.37 -7.11
N VAL A 5 10.47 -1.97 -5.96
CA VAL A 5 9.65 -1.91 -4.76
C VAL A 5 10.54 -1.55 -3.56
N GLU A 6 10.09 -0.57 -2.79
CA GLU A 6 10.68 -0.24 -1.49
C GLU A 6 9.73 -0.62 -0.37
N VAL A 7 10.26 -1.24 0.68
CA VAL A 7 9.49 -1.65 1.85
C VAL A 7 9.98 -0.91 3.08
N ARG A 8 9.09 -0.19 3.74
CA ARG A 8 9.29 0.37 5.08
C ARG A 8 8.40 -0.37 6.07
N ASP A 9 9.01 -0.94 7.10
CA ASP A 9 8.32 -1.50 8.27
C ASP A 9 9.11 -1.11 9.52
N ASN A 10 8.46 -0.96 10.67
CA ASN A 10 9.15 -0.66 11.93
C ASN A 10 9.93 -1.86 12.47
N ASP A 11 9.55 -3.07 12.05
CA ASP A 11 10.26 -4.31 12.32
C ASP A 11 11.22 -4.64 11.17
N ALA A 12 12.52 -4.43 11.43
CA ALA A 12 13.58 -4.70 10.47
C ALA A 12 13.67 -6.18 10.06
N VAL A 13 13.30 -7.11 10.95
CA VAL A 13 13.32 -8.56 10.66
C VAL A 13 12.19 -8.89 9.68
N ARG A 14 10.98 -8.37 9.91
CA ARG A 14 9.85 -8.53 8.99
C ARG A 14 10.13 -7.88 7.63
N ALA A 15 10.68 -6.67 7.61
CA ALA A 15 11.08 -5.99 6.38
C ALA A 15 12.12 -6.81 5.59
N GLY A 16 13.19 -7.26 6.24
CA GLY A 16 14.23 -8.07 5.63
C GLY A 16 13.71 -9.38 5.06
N ALA A 17 12.86 -10.09 5.82
CA ALA A 17 12.25 -11.33 5.36
C ALA A 17 11.34 -11.10 4.12
N LEU A 18 10.55 -10.03 4.11
CA LEU A 18 9.69 -9.69 2.96
C LEU A 18 10.52 -9.32 1.73
N VAL A 19 11.51 -8.44 1.89
CA VAL A 19 12.42 -8.04 0.80
C VAL A 19 13.16 -9.24 0.24
N GLY A 20 13.66 -10.15 1.09
CA GLY A 20 14.30 -11.38 0.63
C GLY A 20 13.38 -12.26 -0.23
N ARG A 21 12.13 -12.48 0.21
CA ARG A 21 11.14 -13.25 -0.57
C ARG A 21 10.79 -12.58 -1.90
N LEU A 22 10.62 -11.25 -1.91
CA LEU A 22 10.30 -10.49 -3.12
C LEU A 22 11.48 -10.47 -4.10
N ALA A 23 12.70 -10.28 -3.60
CA ALA A 23 13.92 -10.31 -4.40
C ALA A 23 14.13 -11.69 -5.05
N ALA A 24 13.87 -12.78 -4.34
CA ALA A 24 13.98 -14.15 -4.87
C ALA A 24 13.09 -14.40 -6.11
N LEU A 25 12.04 -13.60 -6.33
CA LEU A 25 11.20 -13.69 -7.54
C LEU A 25 11.91 -13.17 -8.80
N GLN A 26 12.95 -12.34 -8.67
CA GLN A 26 13.73 -11.77 -9.79
C GLN A 26 12.85 -10.98 -10.80
N ARG A 27 11.86 -10.23 -10.31
CA ARG A 27 10.88 -9.48 -11.15
C ARG A 27 11.06 -7.96 -11.15
N GLY A 28 12.09 -7.45 -10.47
CA GLY A 28 12.37 -6.03 -10.29
C GLY A 28 13.31 -5.80 -9.11
N ALA A 29 13.79 -4.57 -8.95
CA ALA A 29 14.64 -4.21 -7.82
C ALA A 29 13.81 -4.15 -6.53
N VAL A 30 14.29 -4.75 -5.44
CA VAL A 30 13.59 -4.71 -4.15
C VAL A 30 14.57 -4.31 -3.07
N ARG A 31 14.21 -3.34 -2.24
CA ARG A 31 15.05 -2.85 -1.15
C ARG A 31 14.22 -2.43 0.05
N ILE A 32 14.89 -2.41 1.20
CA ILE A 32 14.35 -1.80 2.42
C ILE A 32 14.51 -0.29 2.26
N ALA A 33 13.45 0.47 2.56
CA ALA A 33 13.48 1.92 2.54
C ALA A 33 14.32 2.47 3.71
N THR A 34 14.92 3.64 3.52
CA THR A 34 15.56 4.41 4.59
C THR A 34 14.54 4.91 5.61
N GLU A 35 15.01 5.40 6.76
CA GLU A 35 14.10 5.98 7.77
C GLU A 35 13.32 7.16 7.22
N GLU A 36 14.00 8.04 6.47
CA GLU A 36 13.38 9.11 5.71
C GLU A 36 13.00 8.60 4.32
N VAL A 37 11.69 8.53 4.05
CA VAL A 37 11.14 8.19 2.74
C VAL A 37 10.94 9.49 1.97
N ALA A 38 11.40 9.56 0.72
CA ALA A 38 11.12 10.66 -0.20
C ALA A 38 9.88 10.32 -1.04
N PRO A 39 8.64 10.61 -0.58
CA PRO A 39 7.41 10.17 -1.24
C PRO A 39 7.28 10.66 -2.69
N GLU A 40 7.90 11.79 -3.02
CA GLU A 40 7.94 12.35 -4.37
C GLU A 40 8.66 11.47 -5.40
N ALA A 41 9.47 10.51 -4.96
CA ALA A 41 10.21 9.60 -5.83
C ALA A 41 9.39 8.38 -6.29
N PHE A 42 8.13 8.25 -5.85
CA PHE A 42 7.31 7.06 -6.09
C PHE A 42 6.10 7.32 -6.98
N ASP A 43 5.94 6.47 -8.01
CA ASP A 43 4.73 6.42 -8.84
C ASP A 43 3.53 5.83 -8.10
N VAL A 44 3.79 4.96 -7.12
CA VAL A 44 2.78 4.25 -6.33
C VAL A 44 3.20 4.20 -4.86
N ILE A 45 2.31 4.59 -3.96
CA ILE A 45 2.51 4.51 -2.50
C ILE A 45 1.36 3.70 -1.90
N VAL A 46 1.68 2.72 -1.05
CA VAL A 46 0.68 1.87 -0.40
C VAL A 46 0.89 1.86 1.12
N ASN A 47 -0.13 2.22 1.88
CA ASN A 47 -0.18 1.94 3.30
C ASN A 47 -0.61 0.49 3.52
N ALA A 48 0.30 -0.32 4.08
CA ALA A 48 0.05 -1.70 4.49
C ALA A 48 0.17 -1.86 6.02
N SER A 49 0.08 -0.76 6.77
CA SER A 49 0.15 -0.74 8.22
C SER A 49 -1.25 -0.51 8.83
N PRO A 50 -1.40 -0.64 10.16
CA PRO A 50 -2.62 -0.25 10.86
C PRO A 50 -2.86 1.28 10.94
N MET A 51 -1.91 2.12 10.51
CA MET A 51 -2.07 3.58 10.59
C MET A 51 -3.27 4.03 9.75
N GLY A 52 -4.14 4.84 10.35
CA GLY A 52 -5.38 5.31 9.74
C GLY A 52 -6.61 4.53 10.21
N MET A 53 -6.44 3.51 11.08
CA MET A 53 -7.56 2.87 11.78
C MET A 53 -8.15 3.77 12.88
N ARG A 54 -7.34 4.69 13.43
CA ARG A 54 -7.76 5.73 14.38
C ARG A 54 -7.57 7.12 13.77
N ALA A 55 -8.36 8.09 14.23
CA ALA A 55 -8.35 9.45 13.69
C ALA A 55 -7.04 10.21 13.99
N ASP A 56 -6.36 9.84 15.07
CA ASP A 56 -5.12 10.43 15.58
C ASP A 56 -3.85 9.69 15.13
N ASP A 57 -4.00 8.61 14.36
CA ASP A 57 -2.84 7.92 13.77
C ASP A 57 -2.08 8.86 12.83
N PRO A 58 -0.74 8.86 12.85
CA PRO A 58 0.05 9.65 11.93
C PRO A 58 -0.13 9.18 10.49
N LEU A 59 0.11 10.09 9.54
CA LEU A 59 0.14 9.71 8.13
C LEU A 59 1.37 8.83 7.84
N PRO A 60 1.24 7.79 7.00
CA PRO A 60 2.36 6.89 6.67
C PRO A 60 3.55 7.57 5.99
N VAL A 61 3.29 8.66 5.27
CA VAL A 61 4.27 9.53 4.62
C VAL A 61 3.79 10.97 4.67
N ASP A 62 4.69 11.93 4.44
CA ASP A 62 4.32 13.34 4.26
C ASP A 62 3.60 13.53 2.92
N VAL A 63 2.26 13.56 2.97
CA VAL A 63 1.39 13.71 1.80
C VAL A 63 1.55 15.07 1.11
N SER A 64 2.08 16.08 1.79
CA SER A 64 2.32 17.41 1.18
C SER A 64 3.35 17.34 0.04
N ARG A 65 4.26 16.36 0.09
CA ARG A 65 5.30 16.10 -0.91
C ARG A 65 4.87 15.15 -2.03
N VAL A 66 3.68 14.54 -1.93
CA VAL A 66 3.21 13.54 -2.91
C VAL A 66 2.71 14.24 -4.19
N PRO A 67 3.28 13.92 -5.37
CA PRO A 67 2.79 14.43 -6.65
C PRO A 67 1.37 13.95 -6.96
N ALA A 68 0.56 14.80 -7.60
CA ALA A 68 -0.80 14.44 -8.01
C ALA A 68 -0.84 13.25 -9.01
N THR A 69 0.27 12.97 -9.69
CA THR A 69 0.41 11.82 -10.60
C THR A 69 0.60 10.49 -9.88
N THR A 70 0.94 10.51 -8.58
CA THR A 70 1.15 9.31 -7.78
C THR A 70 -0.18 8.59 -7.52
N PHE A 71 -0.17 7.28 -7.62
CA PHE A 71 -1.30 6.44 -7.23
C PHE A 71 -1.16 6.02 -5.76
N VAL A 72 -2.19 6.23 -4.95
CA VAL A 72 -2.15 5.95 -3.51
C VAL A 72 -3.13 4.85 -3.11
N GLY A 73 -2.63 3.81 -2.45
CA GLY A 73 -3.43 2.72 -1.92
C GLY A 73 -3.39 2.66 -0.39
N ASP A 74 -4.48 2.20 0.22
CA ASP A 74 -4.53 1.93 1.65
C ASP A 74 -5.29 0.62 1.89
N VAL A 75 -4.72 -0.30 2.67
CA VAL A 75 -5.36 -1.59 2.98
C VAL A 75 -6.37 -1.49 4.13
N VAL A 76 -6.39 -0.40 4.88
CA VAL A 76 -7.31 -0.18 5.99
C VAL A 76 -8.75 -0.14 5.47
N THR A 77 -9.61 -1.01 6.01
CA THR A 77 -11.02 -1.15 5.62
C THR A 77 -11.99 -0.35 6.50
N LYS A 78 -11.53 0.04 7.70
CA LYS A 78 -12.30 0.85 8.65
C LYS A 78 -11.41 1.91 9.29
N PRO A 79 -11.74 3.20 9.15
CA PRO A 79 -12.85 3.76 8.36
C PRO A 79 -12.71 3.51 6.84
N PRO A 80 -13.79 3.53 6.05
CA PRO A 80 -13.72 3.31 4.60
C PRO A 80 -12.89 4.37 3.85
N LEU A 81 -12.86 5.59 4.38
CA LEU A 81 -12.01 6.70 3.96
C LEU A 81 -11.06 6.99 5.11
N THR A 82 -9.78 6.65 4.92
CA THR A 82 -8.74 6.95 5.90
C THR A 82 -8.22 8.36 5.72
N PRO A 83 -7.65 8.98 6.77
CA PRO A 83 -6.99 10.28 6.66
C PRO A 83 -5.93 10.32 5.55
N PHE A 84 -5.23 9.19 5.31
CA PHE A 84 -4.24 9.06 4.25
C PHE A 84 -4.87 9.14 2.85
N ILE A 85 -5.97 8.43 2.61
CA ILE A 85 -6.69 8.49 1.32
C ILE A 85 -7.30 9.88 1.11
N GLU A 86 -7.89 10.48 2.15
CA GLU A 86 -8.46 11.82 2.08
C GLU A 86 -7.39 12.87 1.73
N ALA A 87 -6.25 12.84 2.41
CA ALA A 87 -5.13 13.73 2.13
C ALA A 87 -4.58 13.54 0.69
N ALA A 88 -4.44 12.29 0.23
CA ALA A 88 -3.98 12.00 -1.13
C ALA A 88 -4.98 12.50 -2.20
N ARG A 89 -6.28 12.32 -1.98
CA ARG A 89 -7.33 12.87 -2.87
C ARG A 89 -7.33 14.39 -2.88
N ALA A 90 -7.13 15.04 -1.75
CA ALA A 90 -6.99 16.49 -1.67
C ALA A 90 -5.76 17.01 -2.44
N ARG A 91 -4.75 16.16 -2.66
CA ARG A 91 -3.61 16.43 -3.54
C ARG A 91 -3.85 16.17 -5.02
N GLY A 92 -5.01 15.59 -5.38
CA GLY A 92 -5.35 15.22 -6.76
C GLY A 92 -4.88 13.80 -7.14
N CYS A 93 -4.37 13.01 -6.18
CA CYS A 93 -3.92 11.66 -6.43
C CYS A 93 -5.10 10.75 -6.78
N ARG A 94 -4.85 9.78 -7.67
CA ARG A 94 -5.75 8.63 -7.86
C ARG A 94 -5.57 7.67 -6.70
N THR A 95 -6.68 7.11 -6.18
CA THR A 95 -6.63 6.27 -4.99
C THR A 95 -7.39 4.95 -5.11
N VAL A 96 -6.97 3.94 -4.35
CA VAL A 96 -7.78 2.76 -4.02
C VAL A 96 -7.88 2.60 -2.51
N THR A 97 -9.10 2.38 -2.02
CA THR A 97 -9.40 2.17 -0.59
C THR A 97 -9.31 0.70 -0.19
N GLY A 98 -9.18 0.43 1.11
CA GLY A 98 -9.13 -0.94 1.61
C GLY A 98 -10.44 -1.68 1.39
N THR A 99 -11.59 -0.99 1.42
CA THR A 99 -12.90 -1.58 1.11
C THR A 99 -13.00 -2.00 -0.37
N GLN A 100 -12.47 -1.21 -1.29
CA GLN A 100 -12.39 -1.57 -2.72
C GLN A 100 -11.45 -2.77 -2.95
N MET A 101 -10.31 -2.81 -2.26
CA MET A 101 -9.40 -3.96 -2.31
C MET A 101 -10.08 -5.21 -1.76
N PHE A 102 -10.70 -5.12 -0.58
CA PHE A 102 -11.40 -6.22 0.08
C PHE A 102 -12.50 -6.80 -0.80
N ALA A 103 -13.32 -5.96 -1.44
CA ALA A 103 -14.34 -6.39 -2.39
C ALA A 103 -13.74 -7.26 -3.51
N ARG A 104 -12.58 -6.88 -4.06
CA ARG A 104 -11.90 -7.69 -5.09
C ARG A 104 -11.37 -9.02 -4.57
N VAL A 105 -10.89 -9.07 -3.32
CA VAL A 105 -10.49 -10.33 -2.70
C VAL A 105 -11.72 -11.23 -2.49
N CYS A 106 -12.85 -10.68 -2.04
CA CYS A 106 -14.12 -11.40 -1.94
C CYS A 106 -14.56 -12.00 -3.29
N ASP A 107 -14.54 -11.22 -4.37
CA ASP A 107 -14.86 -11.70 -5.71
C ASP A 107 -14.00 -12.92 -6.09
N ARG A 108 -12.69 -12.89 -5.77
CA ARG A 108 -11.76 -13.99 -6.06
C ARG A 108 -11.98 -15.22 -5.20
N MET A 109 -12.31 -15.05 -3.92
CA MET A 109 -12.64 -16.17 -3.05
C MET A 109 -13.91 -16.87 -3.53
N VAL A 110 -14.94 -16.10 -3.90
CA VAL A 110 -16.19 -16.67 -4.44
C VAL A 110 -15.90 -17.45 -5.72
N ALA A 111 -15.18 -16.85 -6.68
CA ALA A 111 -14.82 -17.52 -7.93
C ALA A 111 -14.12 -18.87 -7.68
N PHE A 112 -13.07 -18.88 -6.83
CA PHE A 112 -12.33 -20.10 -6.49
C PHE A 112 -13.22 -21.20 -5.87
N LEU A 113 -14.09 -20.83 -4.93
CA LEU A 113 -14.97 -21.77 -4.24
C LEU A 113 -16.08 -22.32 -5.16
N THR A 114 -16.53 -21.54 -6.13
CA THR A 114 -17.56 -21.97 -7.09
C THR A 114 -17.01 -22.69 -8.32
N GLU A 115 -15.74 -22.44 -8.71
CA GLU A 115 -15.07 -23.14 -9.82
C GLU A 115 -14.70 -24.58 -9.46
N SER A 116 -14.46 -24.87 -8.17
CA SER A 116 -14.15 -26.24 -7.68
C SER A 116 -15.38 -27.14 -7.53
N ALA A 117 -16.58 -26.62 -7.82
CA ALA A 117 -17.85 -27.34 -7.70
C ALA A 117 -18.41 -27.86 -9.05
N ALA A 118 -17.61 -27.79 -10.12
CA ALA A 118 -17.94 -28.30 -11.45
C ALA A 118 -17.15 -29.57 -11.80
#